data_AF-A0A7S7RUN7-F1
#
_entry.id   AF-A0A7S7RUN7-F1
#
_cell.length_a   1.000
_cell.length_b   1.000
_cell.length_c   1.000
_cell.angle_alpha   90.00
_cell.angle_beta   90.00
_cell.angle_gamma   90.00
#
_symmetry.space_group_name_H-M   'P 1'
#
loop_
_entity.id
_entity.type
_entity.pdbx_description
1 polymer ?
#
loop_
_entity_poly.entity_id
_entity_poly.type
_entity_poly.pdbx_seq_one_letter_code
_entity_poly.pdbx_strand_id
1 'polypeptide(L)'
;MEQTGLTDELDRAEGLMVQGQPDAAVELLARLAEDVEEYVDKNCPTTDEVQWFSFPAIFERLAYRRVENDPRELRDVGEPLDRLYGDLALASVQVGDYGEAVEALKCAVRWNPMDCGSRLNLADLFRVNGNMQEYLALTYSVFERASDVRHLARAFANFAGWFETSEKPRAAAAALHAGRMLGASDSALDAALEQATGTDHDPDLVSDAEIGELLGNEGLPDGANAEIAICLLMCAGDAAHADERELAASLTLRARDLVGEPAARALLELINADEDEGEEDGSDAAH
;
A
#
# COMPACT_ATOMS: atom_id res chain seq x y z
N MET A 1 12.60 16.55 -4.96
CA MET A 1 11.82 16.40 -6.20
C MET A 1 11.74 17.76 -6.86
N GLU A 2 12.15 17.87 -8.12
CA GLU A 2 11.84 19.05 -8.94
C GLU A 2 10.33 19.03 -9.20
N GLN A 3 9.62 20.12 -8.91
CA GLN A 3 8.21 20.27 -9.26
C GLN A 3 8.09 20.21 -10.80
N THR A 4 7.39 19.19 -11.31
CA THR A 4 7.08 19.08 -12.73
C THR A 4 5.82 19.87 -13.06
N GLY A 5 5.63 20.21 -14.35
CA GLY A 5 4.39 20.86 -14.78
C GLY A 5 3.13 20.03 -14.49
N LEU A 6 3.25 18.69 -14.45
CA LEU A 6 2.16 17.82 -14.04
C LEU A 6 1.84 17.99 -12.55
N THR A 7 2.86 18.06 -11.68
CA THR A 7 2.66 18.21 -10.23
C THR A 7 1.82 19.45 -9.90
N ASP A 8 2.10 20.58 -10.54
CA ASP A 8 1.35 21.84 -10.34
C ASP A 8 -0.12 21.73 -10.80
N GLU A 9 -0.39 21.01 -11.90
CA GLU A 9 -1.76 20.79 -12.37
C GLU A 9 -2.53 19.78 -11.50
N LEU A 10 -1.84 18.80 -10.89
CA LEU A 10 -2.44 17.91 -9.89
C LEU A 10 -2.84 18.67 -8.63
N ASP A 11 -1.95 19.50 -8.09
CA ASP A 11 -2.25 20.38 -6.94
C ASP A 11 -3.48 21.28 -7.24
N ARG A 12 -3.59 21.77 -8.49
CA ARG A 12 -4.75 22.53 -8.94
C ARG A 12 -6.02 21.69 -8.99
N ALA A 13 -5.96 20.46 -9.50
CA ALA A 13 -7.10 19.56 -9.55
C ALA A 13 -7.62 19.19 -8.16
N GLU A 14 -6.72 18.91 -7.22
CA GLU A 14 -7.05 18.71 -5.81
C GLU A 14 -7.73 19.95 -5.20
N GLY A 15 -7.20 21.14 -5.52
CA GLY A 15 -7.80 22.41 -5.13
C GLY A 15 -9.24 22.59 -5.65
N LEU A 16 -9.54 22.13 -6.87
CA LEU A 16 -10.89 22.15 -7.44
C LEU A 16 -11.84 21.19 -6.69
N MET A 17 -11.38 19.98 -6.35
CA MET A 17 -12.16 19.03 -5.56
C MET A 17 -12.52 19.60 -4.18
N VAL A 18 -11.54 20.19 -3.48
CA VAL A 18 -11.75 20.82 -2.15
C VAL A 18 -12.74 21.99 -2.22
N GLN A 19 -12.77 22.72 -3.34
CA GLN A 19 -13.71 23.82 -3.58
C GLN A 19 -15.12 23.36 -3.99
N GLY A 20 -15.37 22.05 -4.03
CA GLY A 20 -16.66 21.49 -4.46
C GLY A 20 -16.88 21.62 -5.96
N GLN A 21 -15.81 21.61 -6.75
CA GLN A 21 -15.84 21.64 -8.22
C GLN A 21 -15.27 20.35 -8.84
N PRO A 22 -15.78 19.16 -8.47
CA PRO A 22 -15.22 17.90 -8.92
C PRO A 22 -15.36 17.68 -10.43
N ASP A 23 -16.42 18.20 -11.08
CA ASP A 23 -16.57 18.12 -12.54
C ASP A 23 -15.41 18.81 -13.28
N ALA A 24 -14.97 19.98 -12.78
CA ALA A 24 -13.84 20.71 -13.36
C ALA A 24 -12.51 19.99 -13.09
N ALA A 25 -12.38 19.30 -11.95
CA ALA A 25 -11.24 18.47 -11.65
C ALA A 25 -11.17 17.26 -12.61
N VAL A 26 -12.28 16.55 -12.82
CA VAL A 26 -12.37 15.44 -13.78
C VAL A 26 -11.98 15.91 -15.19
N GLU A 27 -12.51 17.04 -15.66
CA GLU A 27 -12.17 17.57 -17.00
C GLU A 27 -10.66 17.88 -17.14
N LEU A 28 -10.04 18.43 -16.08
CA LEU A 28 -8.60 18.68 -16.07
C LEU A 28 -7.80 17.38 -16.07
N LEU A 29 -8.12 16.46 -15.14
CA LEU A 29 -7.39 15.22 -14.93
C LEU A 29 -7.51 14.26 -16.12
N ALA A 30 -8.70 14.15 -16.73
CA ALA A 30 -8.90 13.33 -17.93
C ALA A 30 -8.06 13.83 -19.11
N ARG A 31 -7.96 15.15 -19.30
CA ARG A 31 -7.10 15.75 -20.33
C ARG A 31 -5.62 15.44 -20.09
N LEU A 32 -5.17 15.57 -18.84
CA LEU A 32 -3.80 15.23 -18.45
C LEU A 32 -3.52 13.74 -18.69
N ALA A 33 -4.47 12.86 -18.38
CA ALA A 33 -4.34 11.43 -18.64
C ALA A 33 -4.22 11.13 -20.14
N GLU A 34 -5.03 11.76 -21.00
CA GLU A 34 -4.90 11.62 -22.46
C GLU A 34 -3.52 12.05 -22.97
N ASP A 35 -3.02 13.21 -22.52
CA ASP A 35 -1.70 13.73 -22.91
C ASP A 35 -0.56 12.78 -22.46
N VAL A 36 -0.69 12.24 -21.25
CA VAL A 36 0.28 11.30 -20.67
C VAL A 36 0.27 9.96 -21.39
N GLU A 37 -0.89 9.39 -21.72
CA GLU A 37 -0.95 8.12 -22.46
C GLU A 37 -0.32 8.28 -23.85
N GLU A 38 -0.53 9.42 -24.54
CA GLU A 38 0.16 9.70 -25.81
C GLU A 38 1.70 9.78 -25.63
N TYR A 39 2.17 10.33 -24.52
CA TYR A 39 3.60 10.38 -24.18
C TYR A 39 4.16 8.99 -23.86
N VAL A 40 3.48 8.22 -23.01
CA VAL A 40 3.88 6.88 -22.56
C VAL A 40 3.97 5.92 -23.74
N ASP A 41 2.97 5.93 -24.63
CA ASP A 41 2.96 5.07 -25.83
C ASP A 41 4.18 5.29 -26.73
N LYS A 42 4.72 6.52 -26.77
CA LYS A 42 5.87 6.88 -27.59
C LYS A 42 7.21 6.67 -26.90
N ASN A 43 7.28 6.91 -25.58
CA ASN A 43 8.54 7.05 -24.85
C ASN A 43 8.81 5.93 -23.85
N CYS A 44 7.78 5.17 -23.45
CA CYS A 44 7.86 4.15 -22.41
C CYS A 44 7.41 2.77 -22.90
N PRO A 45 8.00 2.23 -23.99
CA PRO A 45 7.65 0.91 -24.47
C PRO A 45 8.00 -0.15 -23.40
N THR A 46 7.00 -0.95 -23.05
CA THR A 46 7.16 -2.10 -22.14
C THR A 46 7.53 -3.34 -22.95
N THR A 47 8.50 -4.10 -22.48
CA THR A 47 8.98 -5.34 -23.11
C THR A 47 9.11 -6.46 -22.07
N ASP A 48 9.52 -7.64 -22.51
CA ASP A 48 9.88 -8.75 -21.61
C ASP A 48 11.13 -8.44 -20.77
N GLU A 49 11.86 -7.37 -21.06
CA GLU A 49 13.09 -6.95 -20.37
C GLU A 49 12.93 -5.66 -19.57
N VAL A 50 11.97 -4.79 -19.91
CA VAL A 50 11.82 -3.44 -19.32
C VAL A 50 10.38 -3.19 -18.92
N GLN A 51 10.18 -2.66 -17.72
CA GLN A 51 8.89 -2.24 -17.20
C GLN A 51 8.98 -0.84 -16.61
N TRP A 52 7.97 -0.02 -16.85
CA TRP A 52 7.88 1.37 -16.37
C TRP A 52 6.88 1.49 -15.22
N PHE A 53 7.22 2.34 -14.25
CA PHE A 53 6.43 2.65 -13.06
C PHE A 53 6.57 4.13 -12.69
N SER A 54 5.68 4.62 -11.83
CA SER A 54 5.78 5.93 -11.17
C SER A 54 5.82 5.75 -9.65
N PHE A 55 6.89 5.10 -9.16
CA PHE A 55 7.04 4.95 -7.71
C PHE A 55 7.36 6.30 -7.06
N PRO A 56 6.62 6.73 -6.02
CA PRO A 56 6.80 8.05 -5.42
C PRO A 56 8.12 8.18 -4.65
N ALA A 57 8.69 7.07 -4.17
CA ALA A 57 10.01 7.03 -3.57
C ALA A 57 10.76 5.75 -3.91
N ILE A 58 12.06 5.74 -3.55
CA ILE A 58 12.95 4.59 -3.74
C ILE A 58 12.48 3.36 -2.97
N PHE A 59 11.77 3.58 -1.85
CA PHE A 59 11.19 2.54 -1.02
C PHE A 59 10.19 1.68 -1.80
N GLU A 60 9.21 2.27 -2.48
CA GLU A 60 8.20 1.50 -3.22
C GLU A 60 8.84 0.66 -4.33
N ARG A 61 9.87 1.19 -5.01
CA ARG A 61 10.62 0.43 -6.03
C ARG A 61 11.36 -0.77 -5.42
N LEU A 62 12.01 -0.58 -4.27
CA LEU A 62 12.71 -1.66 -3.56
C LEU A 62 11.71 -2.74 -3.09
N ALA A 63 10.62 -2.30 -2.47
CA ALA A 63 9.58 -3.18 -1.97
C ALA A 63 8.89 -3.97 -3.09
N TYR A 64 8.57 -3.33 -4.22
CA TYR A 64 8.06 -4.00 -5.42
C TYR A 64 9.00 -5.12 -5.89
N ARG A 65 10.30 -4.83 -5.98
CA ARG A 65 11.29 -5.82 -6.43
C ARG A 65 11.35 -7.04 -5.50
N ARG A 66 11.23 -6.83 -4.19
CA ARG A 66 11.23 -7.92 -3.19
C ARG A 66 9.95 -8.74 -3.20
N VAL A 67 8.80 -8.09 -3.35
CA VAL A 67 7.49 -8.77 -3.33
C VAL A 67 7.21 -9.49 -4.64
N GLU A 68 7.37 -8.81 -5.77
CA GLU A 68 6.97 -9.34 -7.09
C GLU A 68 8.04 -10.18 -7.76
N ASN A 69 9.31 -10.06 -7.33
CA ASN A 69 10.45 -10.73 -7.96
C ASN A 69 10.51 -10.48 -9.48
N ASP A 70 10.11 -9.28 -9.91
CA ASP A 70 10.09 -8.89 -11.33
C ASP A 70 11.52 -8.91 -11.90
N PRO A 71 11.82 -9.78 -12.88
CA PRO A 71 13.17 -9.92 -13.42
C PRO A 71 13.55 -8.77 -14.36
N ARG A 72 12.61 -7.90 -14.72
CA ARG A 72 12.81 -6.81 -15.68
C ARG A 72 13.57 -5.65 -15.07
N GLU A 73 14.18 -4.87 -15.95
CA GLU A 73 14.66 -3.54 -15.61
C GLU A 73 13.46 -2.64 -15.28
N LEU A 74 13.40 -2.18 -14.04
CA LEU A 74 12.36 -1.27 -13.56
C LEU A 74 12.80 0.16 -13.81
N ARG A 75 12.07 0.87 -14.67
CA ARG A 75 12.33 2.26 -15.03
C ARG A 75 11.28 3.19 -14.44
N ASP A 76 11.74 4.37 -14.09
CA ASP A 76 10.90 5.48 -13.66
C ASP A 76 10.41 6.23 -14.90
N VAL A 77 9.10 6.43 -14.99
CA VAL A 77 8.47 7.25 -16.04
C VAL A 77 8.80 8.75 -15.89
N GLY A 78 9.22 9.18 -14.68
CA GLY A 78 9.67 10.54 -14.38
C GLY A 78 8.55 11.52 -14.03
N GLU A 79 7.31 11.06 -14.00
CA GLU A 79 6.11 11.85 -13.70
C GLU A 79 5.19 11.05 -12.74
N PRO A 80 4.42 11.71 -11.85
CA PRO A 80 3.60 11.04 -10.83
C PRO A 80 2.28 10.51 -11.40
N LEU A 81 2.36 9.51 -12.29
CA LEU A 81 1.22 8.94 -13.00
C LEU A 81 0.24 8.22 -12.08
N ASP A 82 0.74 7.53 -11.06
CA ASP A 82 -0.07 6.92 -10.00
C ASP A 82 -0.91 7.96 -9.27
N ARG A 83 -0.34 9.13 -8.93
CA ARG A 83 -1.08 10.24 -8.31
C ARG A 83 -2.13 10.80 -9.27
N LEU A 84 -1.79 11.05 -10.54
CA LEU A 84 -2.74 11.51 -11.55
C LEU A 84 -3.99 10.62 -11.62
N TYR A 85 -3.78 9.32 -11.70
CA TYR A 85 -4.87 8.36 -11.77
C TYR A 85 -5.61 8.16 -10.44
N GLY A 86 -4.91 8.29 -9.30
CA GLY A 86 -5.53 8.33 -7.98
C GLY A 86 -6.47 9.52 -7.81
N ASP A 87 -6.04 10.71 -8.23
CA ASP A 87 -6.84 11.95 -8.17
C ASP A 87 -8.02 11.89 -9.15
N LEU A 88 -7.81 11.36 -10.36
CA LEU A 88 -8.89 11.17 -11.34
C LEU A 88 -9.96 10.25 -10.78
N ALA A 89 -9.57 9.16 -10.12
CA ALA A 89 -10.52 8.26 -9.49
C ALA A 89 -11.29 8.93 -8.35
N LEU A 90 -10.61 9.69 -7.49
CA LEU A 90 -11.25 10.43 -6.41
C LEU A 90 -12.26 11.45 -6.94
N ALA A 91 -11.89 12.22 -7.96
CA ALA A 91 -12.78 13.18 -8.60
C ALA A 91 -13.99 12.49 -9.25
N SER A 92 -13.76 11.35 -9.91
CA SER A 92 -14.81 10.54 -10.55
C SER A 92 -15.82 9.98 -9.53
N VAL A 93 -15.34 9.51 -8.37
CA VAL A 93 -16.21 9.11 -7.25
C VAL A 93 -17.06 10.28 -6.76
N GLN A 94 -16.51 11.49 -6.65
CA GLN A 94 -17.24 12.67 -6.18
C GLN A 94 -18.37 13.11 -7.14
N VAL A 95 -18.20 12.93 -8.45
CA VAL A 95 -19.26 13.18 -9.45
C VAL A 95 -20.21 11.98 -9.63
N GLY A 96 -19.92 10.84 -9.00
CA GLY A 96 -20.72 9.61 -9.08
C GLY A 96 -20.45 8.74 -10.30
N ASP A 97 -19.36 8.98 -11.03
CA ASP A 97 -18.91 8.12 -12.13
C ASP A 97 -18.00 7.01 -11.60
N TYR A 98 -18.63 5.97 -11.06
CA TYR A 98 -17.92 4.80 -10.53
C TYR A 98 -17.25 3.96 -11.62
N GLY A 99 -17.68 4.09 -12.89
CA GLY A 99 -17.06 3.37 -14.01
C GLY A 99 -15.68 3.93 -14.30
N GLU A 100 -15.60 5.25 -14.46
CA GLU A 100 -14.34 5.96 -14.65
C GLU A 100 -13.40 5.78 -13.44
N ALA A 101 -13.95 5.84 -12.22
CA ALA A 101 -13.15 5.63 -11.02
C ALA A 101 -12.48 4.24 -10.96
N VAL A 102 -13.16 3.19 -11.44
CA VAL A 102 -12.57 1.83 -11.52
C VAL A 102 -11.41 1.80 -12.51
N GLU A 103 -11.57 2.37 -13.70
CA GLU A 103 -10.51 2.36 -14.72
C GLU A 103 -9.32 3.22 -14.29
N ALA A 104 -9.57 4.39 -13.71
CA ALA A 104 -8.54 5.24 -13.13
C ALA A 104 -7.76 4.52 -12.02
N LEU A 105 -8.43 3.84 -11.08
CA LEU A 105 -7.73 3.09 -10.02
C LEU A 105 -6.94 1.89 -10.55
N LYS A 106 -7.40 1.21 -11.60
CA LYS A 106 -6.59 0.17 -12.27
C LYS A 106 -5.30 0.77 -12.83
N CYS A 107 -5.38 1.95 -13.45
CA CYS A 107 -4.20 2.67 -13.91
C CYS A 107 -3.30 3.10 -12.75
N ALA A 108 -3.85 3.64 -11.64
CA ALA A 108 -3.07 3.99 -10.46
C ALA A 108 -2.31 2.79 -9.90
N VAL A 109 -2.97 1.64 -9.74
CA VAL A 109 -2.36 0.39 -9.27
C VAL A 109 -1.33 -0.16 -10.26
N ARG A 110 -1.55 -0.01 -11.58
CA ARG A 110 -0.56 -0.39 -12.61
C ARG A 110 0.71 0.44 -12.49
N TRP A 111 0.57 1.75 -12.30
CA TRP A 111 1.70 2.69 -12.24
C TRP A 111 2.46 2.63 -10.92
N ASN A 112 1.76 2.36 -9.82
CA ASN A 112 2.35 2.09 -8.51
C ASN A 112 1.74 0.82 -7.88
N PRO A 113 2.30 -0.35 -8.21
CA PRO A 113 1.85 -1.59 -7.60
C PRO A 113 2.23 -1.74 -6.12
N MET A 114 2.73 -0.73 -5.43
CA MET A 114 2.87 -0.78 -3.97
C MET A 114 1.85 0.09 -3.24
N ASP A 115 1.06 0.89 -3.96
CA ASP A 115 0.02 1.70 -3.34
C ASP A 115 -1.16 0.83 -2.86
N CYS A 116 -1.21 0.63 -1.54
CA CYS A 116 -2.29 -0.08 -0.87
C CYS A 116 -3.55 0.77 -0.73
N GLY A 117 -3.43 2.10 -0.76
CA GLY A 117 -4.57 3.02 -0.73
C GLY A 117 -5.43 2.85 -1.98
N SER A 118 -4.82 2.95 -3.17
CA SER A 118 -5.53 2.71 -4.44
C SER A 118 -6.11 1.29 -4.54
N ARG A 119 -5.41 0.27 -4.04
CA ARG A 119 -5.94 -1.10 -4.00
C ARG A 119 -7.21 -1.24 -3.17
N LEU A 120 -7.22 -0.66 -1.97
CA LEU A 120 -8.37 -0.72 -1.07
C LEU A 120 -9.54 0.11 -1.61
N ASN A 121 -9.26 1.26 -2.23
CA ASN A 121 -10.27 2.06 -2.90
C ASN A 121 -10.88 1.31 -4.10
N LEU A 122 -10.05 0.62 -4.90
CA LEU A 122 -10.52 -0.21 -6.01
C LEU A 122 -11.33 -1.41 -5.51
N ALA A 123 -10.89 -2.03 -4.40
CA ALA A 123 -11.61 -3.11 -3.75
C ALA A 123 -13.03 -2.64 -3.36
N ASP A 124 -13.16 -1.46 -2.76
CA ASP A 124 -14.46 -0.91 -2.38
C ASP A 124 -15.41 -0.73 -3.57
N LEU A 125 -14.90 -0.26 -4.72
CA LEU A 125 -15.71 -0.16 -5.93
C LEU A 125 -16.15 -1.55 -6.43
N PHE A 126 -15.29 -2.56 -6.37
CA PHE A 126 -15.68 -3.93 -6.71
C PHE A 126 -16.70 -4.51 -5.74
N ARG A 127 -16.60 -4.20 -4.45
CA ARG A 127 -17.60 -4.59 -3.44
C ARG A 127 -18.96 -3.98 -3.74
N VAL A 128 -19.00 -2.68 -4.06
CA VAL A 128 -20.24 -1.97 -4.46
C VAL A 128 -20.85 -2.59 -5.72
N ASN A 129 -20.02 -3.01 -6.67
CA ASN A 129 -20.45 -3.67 -7.90
C ASN A 129 -20.79 -5.17 -7.73
N GLY A 130 -20.69 -5.71 -6.52
CA GLY A 130 -20.98 -7.11 -6.21
C GLY A 130 -19.91 -8.10 -6.68
N ASN A 131 -18.74 -7.64 -7.13
CA ASN A 131 -17.62 -8.49 -7.51
C ASN A 131 -16.75 -8.83 -6.29
N MET A 132 -17.25 -9.77 -5.48
CA MET A 132 -16.60 -10.15 -4.22
C MET A 132 -15.22 -10.79 -4.43
N GLN A 133 -15.01 -11.47 -5.56
CA GLN A 133 -13.72 -12.10 -5.87
C GLN A 133 -12.62 -11.05 -6.00
N GLU A 134 -12.84 -10.00 -6.80
CA GLU A 134 -11.87 -8.92 -6.97
C GLU A 134 -11.69 -8.09 -5.69
N TYR A 135 -12.78 -7.83 -4.95
CA TYR A 135 -12.70 -7.16 -3.64
C TYR A 135 -11.77 -7.89 -2.67
N LEU A 136 -11.95 -9.21 -2.51
CA LEU A 136 -11.12 -10.01 -1.60
C LEU A 136 -9.69 -10.17 -2.13
N ALA A 137 -9.50 -10.34 -3.43
CA ALA A 137 -8.17 -10.44 -4.02
C ALA A 137 -7.34 -9.17 -3.81
N LEU A 138 -7.92 -7.99 -4.06
CA LEU A 138 -7.26 -6.71 -3.82
C LEU A 138 -7.00 -6.48 -2.33
N THR A 139 -7.99 -6.78 -1.48
CA THR A 139 -7.83 -6.69 -0.01
C THR A 139 -6.70 -7.60 0.47
N TYR A 140 -6.63 -8.85 -0.02
CA TYR A 140 -5.57 -9.79 0.33
C TYR A 140 -4.19 -9.28 -0.07
N SER A 141 -4.08 -8.70 -1.28
CA SER A 141 -2.81 -8.20 -1.81
C SER A 141 -2.15 -7.11 -0.95
N VAL A 142 -2.92 -6.47 -0.06
CA VAL A 142 -2.43 -5.47 0.90
C VAL A 142 -1.50 -6.12 1.93
N PHE A 143 -1.76 -7.35 2.38
CA PHE A 143 -0.92 -8.00 3.40
C PHE A 143 0.53 -8.18 2.95
N GLU A 144 0.75 -8.38 1.65
CA GLU A 144 2.09 -8.53 1.07
C GLU A 144 2.83 -7.21 0.92
N ARG A 145 2.11 -6.07 0.85
CA ARG A 145 2.62 -4.79 0.33
C ARG A 145 2.49 -3.61 1.30
N ALA A 146 1.68 -3.74 2.34
CA ALA A 146 1.34 -2.62 3.21
C ALA A 146 2.56 -2.09 3.97
N SER A 147 2.84 -0.82 3.75
CA SER A 147 3.90 -0.05 4.39
C SER A 147 3.35 0.98 5.40
N ASP A 148 2.05 0.91 5.66
CA ASP A 148 1.29 1.72 6.61
C ASP A 148 0.27 0.82 7.31
N VAL A 149 0.30 0.82 8.64
CA VAL A 149 -0.56 0.00 9.49
C VAL A 149 -2.06 0.25 9.28
N ARG A 150 -2.45 1.45 8.82
CA ARG A 150 -3.85 1.77 8.52
C ARG A 150 -4.40 0.92 7.37
N HIS A 151 -3.57 0.62 6.37
CA HIS A 151 -3.97 -0.24 5.27
C HIS A 151 -4.16 -1.69 5.72
N LEU A 152 -3.29 -2.19 6.61
CA LEU A 152 -3.45 -3.53 7.21
C LEU A 152 -4.70 -3.59 8.10
N ALA A 153 -4.94 -2.58 8.92
CA ALA A 153 -6.13 -2.47 9.76
C ALA A 153 -7.41 -2.54 8.93
N ARG A 154 -7.49 -1.78 7.83
CA ARG A 154 -8.61 -1.83 6.89
C ARG A 154 -8.73 -3.18 6.18
N ALA A 155 -7.62 -3.81 5.81
CA ALA A 155 -7.64 -5.14 5.20
C ALA A 155 -8.19 -6.21 6.15
N PHE A 156 -7.77 -6.19 7.42
CA PHE A 156 -8.33 -7.06 8.45
C PHE A 156 -9.83 -6.81 8.68
N ALA A 157 -10.27 -5.55 8.73
CA ALA A 157 -11.69 -5.21 8.85
C ALA A 157 -12.51 -5.72 7.66
N ASN A 158 -11.98 -5.59 6.44
CA ASN A 158 -12.60 -6.09 5.22
C ASN A 158 -12.80 -7.61 5.25
N PHE A 159 -11.80 -8.37 5.71
CA PHE A 159 -11.91 -9.82 5.87
C PHE A 159 -12.82 -10.22 7.04
N ALA A 160 -12.84 -9.46 8.14
CA ALA A 160 -13.77 -9.69 9.23
C ALA A 160 -15.23 -9.64 8.76
N GLY A 161 -15.60 -8.61 7.98
CA GLY A 161 -16.95 -8.52 7.40
C GLY A 161 -17.27 -9.67 6.42
N TRP A 162 -16.27 -10.15 5.67
CA TRP A 162 -16.44 -11.34 4.83
C TRP A 162 -16.69 -12.61 5.67
N PHE A 163 -15.93 -12.81 6.74
CA PHE A 163 -16.10 -13.98 7.61
C PHE A 163 -17.43 -13.95 8.35
N GLU A 164 -17.90 -12.77 8.78
CA GLU A 164 -19.23 -12.59 9.36
C GLU A 164 -20.32 -13.06 8.38
N THR A 165 -20.31 -12.54 7.15
CA THR A 165 -21.29 -12.95 6.11
C THR A 165 -21.15 -14.40 5.67
N SER A 166 -19.99 -15.01 5.91
CA SER A 166 -19.71 -16.42 5.63
C SER A 166 -20.01 -17.36 6.80
N GLU A 167 -20.66 -16.87 7.87
CA GLU A 167 -20.99 -17.62 9.09
C GLU A 167 -19.75 -18.20 9.82
N LYS A 168 -18.63 -17.45 9.80
CA LYS A 168 -17.36 -17.79 10.46
C LYS A 168 -17.00 -16.79 11.58
N PRO A 169 -17.79 -16.70 12.66
CA PRO A 169 -17.64 -15.63 13.65
C PRO A 169 -16.30 -15.64 14.39
N ARG A 170 -15.69 -16.82 14.61
CA ARG A 170 -14.35 -16.91 15.23
C ARG A 170 -13.24 -16.37 14.33
N ALA A 171 -13.33 -16.56 13.02
CA ALA A 171 -12.36 -15.99 12.08
C ALA A 171 -12.55 -14.47 11.96
N ALA A 172 -13.81 -14.00 11.99
CA ALA A 172 -14.12 -12.57 12.06
C ALA A 172 -13.53 -11.92 13.33
N ALA A 173 -13.76 -12.53 14.50
CA ALA A 173 -13.18 -12.08 15.75
C ALA A 173 -11.64 -12.04 15.71
N ALA A 174 -11.00 -13.07 15.15
CA ALA A 174 -9.54 -13.11 15.01
C ALA A 174 -9.01 -12.00 14.10
N ALA A 175 -9.68 -11.72 12.97
CA ALA A 175 -9.30 -10.65 12.07
C ALA A 175 -9.45 -9.27 12.71
N LEU A 176 -10.57 -9.01 13.41
CA LEU A 176 -10.76 -7.77 14.17
C LEU A 176 -9.73 -7.62 15.29
N HIS A 177 -9.40 -8.71 15.98
CA HIS A 177 -8.37 -8.70 17.01
C HIS A 177 -7.00 -8.35 16.42
N ALA A 178 -6.60 -9.00 15.32
CA ALA A 178 -5.35 -8.70 14.62
C ALA A 178 -5.29 -7.23 14.15
N GLY A 179 -6.38 -6.73 13.55
CA GLY A 179 -6.49 -5.32 13.18
C GLY A 179 -6.32 -4.37 14.36
N ARG A 180 -6.96 -4.67 15.50
CA ARG A 180 -6.87 -3.87 16.74
C ARG A 180 -5.45 -3.85 17.32
N MET A 181 -4.71 -4.96 17.22
CA MET A 181 -3.34 -5.07 17.74
C MET A 181 -2.33 -4.18 17.01
N LEU A 182 -2.63 -3.77 15.77
CA LEU A 182 -1.81 -2.82 15.02
C LEU A 182 -1.81 -1.40 15.62
N GLY A 183 -2.80 -1.07 16.47
CA GLY A 183 -2.90 0.24 17.11
C GLY A 183 -3.16 1.40 16.16
N ALA A 184 -3.55 1.13 14.91
CA ALA A 184 -3.87 2.13 13.90
C ALA A 184 -5.32 2.63 14.07
N SER A 185 -5.54 3.92 13.88
CA SER A 185 -6.90 4.47 13.73
C SER A 185 -7.31 4.38 12.26
N ASP A 186 -8.34 3.57 11.99
CA ASP A 186 -8.98 3.43 10.70
C ASP A 186 -10.49 3.35 10.90
N SER A 187 -11.24 4.18 10.19
CA SER A 187 -12.68 4.31 10.39
C SER A 187 -13.48 3.03 10.10
N ALA A 188 -13.00 2.18 9.18
CA ALA A 188 -13.68 0.93 8.86
C ALA A 188 -13.43 -0.11 9.96
N LEU A 189 -12.20 -0.19 10.47
CA LEU A 189 -11.89 -1.02 11.63
C LEU A 189 -12.65 -0.55 12.88
N ASP A 190 -12.65 0.74 13.18
CA ASP A 190 -13.35 1.31 14.35
C ASP A 190 -14.85 0.97 14.32
N ALA A 191 -15.49 1.15 13.16
CA ALA A 191 -16.90 0.80 12.97
C ALA A 191 -17.17 -0.71 13.12
N ALA A 192 -16.28 -1.57 12.58
CA ALA A 192 -16.42 -3.01 12.68
C ALA A 192 -16.24 -3.52 14.13
N LEU A 193 -15.29 -2.95 14.88
CA LEU A 193 -15.10 -3.24 16.31
C LEU A 193 -16.31 -2.84 17.15
N GLU A 194 -16.89 -1.66 16.88
CA GLU A 194 -18.10 -1.21 17.57
C GLU A 194 -19.29 -2.16 17.29
N GLN A 195 -19.47 -2.59 16.04
CA GLN A 195 -20.53 -3.51 15.65
C GLN A 195 -20.36 -4.92 16.25
N ALA A 196 -19.11 -5.38 16.40
CA ALA A 196 -18.79 -6.70 16.93
C ALA A 196 -18.98 -6.82 18.44
N THR A 197 -18.99 -5.69 19.17
CA THR A 197 -19.03 -5.71 20.64
C THR A 197 -20.26 -6.43 21.19
N GLY A 198 -20.04 -7.46 22.01
CA GLY A 198 -21.10 -8.26 22.63
C GLY A 198 -21.80 -9.26 21.68
N THR A 199 -21.27 -9.46 20.48
CA THR A 199 -21.76 -10.45 19.51
C THR A 199 -20.94 -11.75 19.61
N ASP A 200 -21.18 -12.71 18.70
CA ASP A 200 -20.42 -13.96 18.61
C ASP A 200 -19.07 -13.82 17.89
N HIS A 201 -18.82 -12.67 17.25
CA HIS A 201 -17.57 -12.32 16.59
C HIS A 201 -16.83 -11.16 17.29
N ASP A 202 -17.14 -10.92 18.57
CA ASP A 202 -16.42 -9.97 19.41
C ASP A 202 -14.92 -10.39 19.49
N PRO A 203 -13.96 -9.49 19.18
CA PRO A 203 -12.54 -9.80 19.20
C PRO A 203 -12.02 -10.25 20.58
N ASP A 204 -12.71 -9.91 21.68
CA ASP A 204 -12.34 -10.35 23.04
C ASP A 204 -12.65 -11.83 23.31
N LEU A 205 -13.33 -12.52 22.39
CA LEU A 205 -13.57 -13.97 22.45
C LEU A 205 -12.41 -14.81 21.92
N VAL A 206 -11.38 -14.17 21.37
CA VAL A 206 -10.18 -14.79 20.80
C VAL A 206 -8.96 -14.25 21.53
N SER A 207 -8.05 -15.14 21.95
CA SER A 207 -6.77 -14.76 22.56
C SER A 207 -5.66 -14.56 21.52
N ASP A 208 -4.63 -13.80 21.86
CA ASP A 208 -3.45 -13.56 21.01
C ASP A 208 -2.83 -14.85 20.45
N ALA A 209 -2.85 -15.93 21.25
CA ALA A 209 -2.29 -17.22 20.86
C ALA A 209 -3.13 -17.98 19.81
N GLU A 210 -4.41 -17.65 19.68
CA GLU A 210 -5.34 -18.30 18.74
C GLU A 210 -5.39 -17.59 17.38
N ILE A 211 -4.97 -16.32 17.30
CA ILE A 211 -5.08 -15.48 16.09
C ILE A 211 -4.38 -16.14 14.90
N GLY A 212 -3.11 -16.51 15.06
CA GLY A 212 -2.32 -17.09 13.98
C GLY A 212 -2.90 -18.39 13.43
N GLU A 213 -3.44 -19.27 14.28
CA GLU A 213 -4.11 -20.50 13.85
C GLU A 213 -5.43 -20.21 13.12
N LEU A 214 -6.27 -19.33 13.68
CA LEU A 214 -7.57 -19.00 13.11
C LEU A 214 -7.45 -18.31 11.75
N LEU A 215 -6.53 -17.35 11.62
CA LEU A 215 -6.27 -16.66 10.36
C LEU A 215 -5.56 -17.57 9.36
N GLY A 216 -4.58 -18.35 9.81
CA GLY A 216 -3.86 -19.30 8.96
C GLY A 216 -4.77 -20.38 8.36
N ASN A 217 -5.78 -20.85 9.09
CA ASN A 217 -6.79 -21.77 8.57
C ASN A 217 -7.63 -21.17 7.41
N GLU A 218 -7.74 -19.85 7.36
CA GLU A 218 -8.40 -19.09 6.30
C GLU A 218 -7.41 -18.61 5.22
N GLY A 219 -6.12 -18.95 5.36
CA GLY A 219 -5.07 -18.54 4.44
C GLY A 219 -4.65 -17.07 4.61
N LEU A 220 -4.98 -16.43 5.72
CA LEU A 220 -4.56 -15.05 6.02
C LEU A 220 -3.32 -15.03 6.91
N PRO A 221 -2.41 -14.04 6.70
CA PRO A 221 -1.36 -13.76 7.66
C PRO A 221 -1.95 -13.09 8.91
N ASP A 222 -1.19 -13.13 10.00
CA ASP A 222 -1.53 -12.55 11.31
C ASP A 222 -0.83 -11.21 11.59
N GLY A 223 -0.09 -10.68 10.61
CA GLY A 223 0.64 -9.42 10.74
C GLY A 223 1.20 -8.89 9.41
N ALA A 224 2.06 -7.89 9.50
CA ALA A 224 2.70 -7.28 8.35
C ALA A 224 3.74 -8.21 7.70
N ASN A 225 3.94 -8.07 6.39
CA ASN A 225 5.05 -8.71 5.69
C ASN A 225 6.40 -8.17 6.19
N ALA A 226 7.23 -9.04 6.77
CA ALA A 226 8.55 -8.70 7.29
C ALA A 226 9.48 -8.08 6.23
N GLU A 227 9.37 -8.49 4.95
CA GLU A 227 10.17 -7.91 3.86
C GLU A 227 9.90 -6.42 3.66
N ILE A 228 8.66 -5.96 3.89
CA ILE A 228 8.32 -4.54 3.81
C ILE A 228 9.01 -3.76 4.93
N ALA A 229 9.01 -4.31 6.15
CA ALA A 229 9.72 -3.70 7.28
C ALA A 229 11.23 -3.65 7.03
N ILE A 230 11.83 -4.71 6.47
CA ILE A 230 13.25 -4.72 6.08
C ILE A 230 13.52 -3.62 5.04
N CYS A 231 12.70 -3.52 3.98
CA CYS A 231 12.87 -2.48 2.96
C CYS A 231 12.80 -1.07 3.55
N LEU A 232 11.86 -0.82 4.48
CA LEU A 232 11.77 0.47 5.18
C LEU A 232 13.04 0.77 6.00
N LEU A 233 13.57 -0.22 6.71
CA LEU A 233 14.77 -0.05 7.56
C LEU A 233 16.04 0.14 6.72
N MET A 234 16.19 -0.57 5.60
CA MET A 234 17.30 -0.34 4.66
C MET A 234 17.25 1.09 4.10
N CYS A 235 16.08 1.53 3.62
CA CYS A 235 15.91 2.91 3.15
C CYS A 235 16.12 3.94 4.28
N ALA A 236 15.81 3.60 5.53
CA ALA A 236 16.09 4.46 6.68
C ALA A 236 17.61 4.59 6.93
N GLY A 237 18.36 3.50 6.77
CA GLY A 237 19.82 3.48 6.82
C GLY A 237 20.42 4.37 5.73
N ASP A 238 20.00 4.19 4.48
CA ASP A 238 20.45 5.03 3.35
C ASP A 238 20.17 6.53 3.60
N ALA A 239 18.96 6.86 4.06
CA ALA A 239 18.58 8.23 4.40
C ALA A 239 19.45 8.80 5.54
N ALA A 240 19.79 7.98 6.55
CA ALA A 240 20.68 8.41 7.63
C ALA A 240 22.10 8.69 7.14
N HIS A 241 22.64 7.86 6.24
CA HIS A 241 23.95 8.09 5.60
C HIS A 241 23.96 9.35 4.73
N ALA A 242 22.82 9.72 4.15
CA ALA A 242 22.62 10.95 3.39
C ALA A 242 22.33 12.20 4.27
N ASP A 243 22.34 12.09 5.60
CA ASP A 243 21.95 13.13 6.59
C ASP A 243 20.47 13.60 6.46
N GLU A 244 19.61 12.78 5.85
CA GLU A 244 18.16 12.99 5.73
C GLU A 244 17.42 12.48 6.98
N ARG A 245 17.71 13.10 8.12
CA ARG A 245 17.28 12.59 9.45
C ARG A 245 15.77 12.44 9.63
N GLU A 246 14.99 13.34 9.04
CA GLU A 246 13.53 13.28 9.14
C GLU A 246 12.96 12.08 8.37
N LEU A 247 13.48 11.82 7.17
CA LEU A 247 13.10 10.66 6.37
C LEU A 247 13.51 9.36 7.06
N ALA A 248 14.75 9.28 7.55
CA ALA A 248 15.25 8.12 8.29
C ALA A 248 14.37 7.79 9.52
N ALA A 249 14.02 8.81 10.30
CA ALA A 249 13.14 8.65 11.45
C ALA A 249 11.73 8.21 11.04
N SER A 250 11.16 8.81 10.00
CA SER A 250 9.83 8.44 9.48
C SER A 250 9.77 6.98 9.01
N LEU A 251 10.75 6.52 8.24
CA LEU A 251 10.82 5.15 7.73
C LEU A 251 11.03 4.13 8.86
N THR A 252 11.89 4.45 9.84
CA THR A 252 12.11 3.60 11.02
C THR A 252 10.83 3.47 11.85
N LEU A 253 10.10 4.57 12.05
CA LEU A 253 8.82 4.55 12.77
C LEU A 253 7.79 3.69 12.04
N ARG A 254 7.66 3.84 10.71
CA ARG A 254 6.75 3.00 9.92
C ARG A 254 7.07 1.51 10.05
N ALA A 255 8.35 1.13 9.97
CA ALA A 255 8.76 -0.26 10.15
C ALA A 255 8.40 -0.77 11.56
N ARG A 256 8.68 0.04 12.59
CA ARG A 256 8.34 -0.27 13.98
C ARG A 256 6.83 -0.44 14.18
N ASP A 257 6.03 0.42 13.58
CA ASP A 257 4.57 0.34 13.72
C ASP A 257 4.02 -0.92 13.04
N LEU A 258 4.65 -1.39 11.95
CA LEU A 258 4.26 -2.62 11.24
C LEU A 258 4.58 -3.91 12.01
N VAL A 259 5.77 -4.03 12.60
CA VAL A 259 6.26 -5.30 13.18
C VAL A 259 6.49 -5.25 14.69
N GLY A 260 6.32 -4.08 15.30
CA GLY A 260 6.64 -3.83 16.71
C GLY A 260 8.12 -3.53 16.96
N GLU A 261 8.40 -2.86 18.09
CA GLU A 261 9.75 -2.46 18.49
C GLU A 261 10.76 -3.61 18.63
N PRO A 262 10.41 -4.75 19.27
CA PRO A 262 11.37 -5.84 19.42
C PRO A 262 11.81 -6.44 18.07
N ALA A 263 10.87 -6.62 17.14
CA ALA A 263 11.15 -7.19 15.83
C ALA A 263 11.90 -6.19 14.94
N ALA A 264 11.49 -4.91 14.92
CA ALA A 264 12.19 -3.87 14.15
C ALA A 264 13.65 -3.73 14.60
N ARG A 265 13.94 -3.81 15.89
CA ARG A 265 15.32 -3.80 16.41
C ARG A 265 16.12 -5.04 15.96
N ALA A 266 15.52 -6.23 16.04
CA ALA A 266 16.18 -7.45 15.59
C ALA A 266 16.50 -7.42 14.08
N LEU A 267 15.59 -6.87 13.27
CA LEU A 267 15.81 -6.67 11.83
C LEU A 267 16.93 -5.67 11.56
N LEU A 268 17.01 -4.56 12.32
CA LEU A 268 18.11 -3.60 12.20
C LEU A 268 19.46 -4.23 12.54
N GLU A 269 19.54 -5.04 13.60
CA GLU A 269 20.76 -5.76 13.97
C GLU A 269 21.22 -6.72 12.85
N LEU A 270 20.27 -7.39 12.19
CA LEU A 270 20.55 -8.26 11.05
C LEU A 270 21.07 -7.47 9.84
N ILE A 271 20.41 -6.37 9.48
CA ILE A 271 20.79 -5.53 8.33
C ILE A 271 22.23 -5.01 8.51
N ASN A 272 22.57 -4.50 9.69
CA ASN A 272 23.91 -3.99 9.96
C ASN A 272 24.98 -5.08 9.92
N ALA A 273 24.66 -6.30 10.39
CA ALA A 273 25.60 -7.42 10.33
C ALA A 273 25.91 -7.85 8.88
N ASP A 274 24.90 -7.87 8.01
CA ASP A 274 25.08 -8.16 6.58
C ASP A 274 25.90 -7.06 5.87
N GLU A 275 25.76 -5.80 6.27
CA GLU A 275 26.57 -4.68 5.77
C GLU A 275 28.04 -4.82 6.17
N ASP A 276 28.32 -5.12 7.46
CA ASP A 276 29.68 -5.32 7.97
C ASP A 276 30.40 -6.49 7.27
N GLU A 277 29.72 -7.63 7.05
CA GLU A 277 30.28 -8.79 6.34
C GLU A 277 30.61 -8.46 4.87
N GLY A 278 29.78 -7.64 4.20
CA GLY A 278 30.01 -7.21 2.82
C GLY A 278 31.21 -6.25 2.68
N GLU A 279 31.49 -5.44 3.70
CA GLU A 279 32.66 -4.56 3.72
C GLU A 279 33.97 -5.32 3.97
N GLU A 280 33.96 -6.34 4.84
CA GLU A 280 35.14 -7.18 5.11
C GLU A 280 35.57 -7.99 3.86
N ASP A 281 34.62 -8.63 3.16
CA ASP A 281 34.89 -9.39 1.92
C ASP A 281 35.34 -8.48 0.74
N GLY A 282 34.86 -7.23 0.72
CA GLY A 282 35.30 -6.22 -0.26
C GLY A 282 36.72 -5.71 -0.02
N SER A 283 37.20 -5.77 1.23
CA SER A 283 38.53 -5.30 1.63
C SER A 283 39.64 -6.34 1.36
N ASP A 284 39.33 -7.64 1.45
CA ASP A 284 40.28 -8.73 1.19
C ASP A 284 40.49 -9.00 -0.32
N ALA A 285 39.63 -8.47 -1.19
CA ALA A 285 39.80 -8.53 -2.65
C ALA A 285 40.75 -7.44 -3.21
N ALA A 286 41.25 -6.52 -2.37
CA ALA A 286 42.04 -5.35 -2.78
C ALA A 286 43.54 -5.41 -2.43
N HIS A 287 44.11 -6.60 -2.19
CA HIS A 287 45.55 -6.79 -1.90
C HIS A 287 46.27 -7.72 -2.88
#